data_AF-A0A9Q0DP40-F1
#
_entry.id   AF-A0A9Q0DP40-F1
#
_cell.length_a   1.000
_cell.length_b   1.000
_cell.length_c   1.000
_cell.angle_alpha   90.00
_cell.angle_beta   90.00
_cell.angle_gamma   90.00
#
_symmetry.space_group_name_H-M   'P 1'
#
loop_
_entity.id
_entity.type
_entity.pdbx_description
1 polymer ?
#
loop_
_entity_poly.entity_id
_entity_poly.type
_entity_poly.pdbx_seq_one_letter_code
_entity_poly.pdbx_strand_id
1 'polypeptide(L)'
;MHPLFSQVLSQRDLSRAGDLFSLQDAQIEDCLSQALEQIKAISCSPDYLTNDNDQAVVEICITRITTAIRGSGSIERHGAALVGLWESCLEHRLAPQGESHEDTPHAKIASDITSCHTSVYVTDGALRFLLHPLPPLRFL
;
A
#
# COMPACT_ATOMS: atom_id res chain seq x y z
N MET A 1 10.91 11.98 -7.15
CA MET A 1 9.63 12.07 -6.42
C MET A 1 8.97 13.42 -6.61
N HIS A 2 7.64 13.48 -6.76
CA HIS A 2 6.89 14.74 -6.85
C HIS A 2 7.07 15.59 -5.57
N PRO A 3 7.19 16.93 -5.67
CA PRO A 3 7.47 17.80 -4.52
C PRO A 3 6.48 17.64 -3.35
N LEU A 4 5.18 17.52 -3.63
CA LEU A 4 4.17 17.31 -2.59
C LEU A 4 4.35 15.98 -1.86
N PHE A 5 4.67 14.88 -2.56
CA PHE A 5 5.00 13.62 -1.90
C PHE A 5 6.26 13.76 -1.04
N SER A 6 7.26 14.53 -1.49
CA SER A 6 8.44 14.80 -0.67
C SER A 6 8.13 15.58 0.61
N GLN A 7 7.22 16.55 0.56
CA GLN A 7 6.78 17.28 1.75
C GLN A 7 6.04 16.36 2.73
N VAL A 8 5.04 15.62 2.24
CA VAL A 8 4.22 14.79 3.12
C VAL A 8 4.99 13.56 3.62
N LEU A 9 5.67 12.81 2.75
CA LEU A 9 6.41 11.61 3.16
C LEU A 9 7.72 11.94 3.84
N SER A 10 8.56 12.81 3.29
CA SER A 10 9.91 13.02 3.85
C SER A 10 9.94 14.02 5.01
N GLN A 11 9.05 15.02 5.01
CA GLN A 11 9.00 16.05 6.07
C GLN A 11 7.85 15.84 7.06
N ARG A 12 7.02 14.82 6.83
CA ARG A 12 5.83 14.52 7.64
C ARG A 12 4.86 15.70 7.74
N ASP A 13 4.81 16.54 6.71
CA ASP A 13 3.99 17.75 6.70
C ASP A 13 2.55 17.44 6.26
N LEU A 14 1.72 17.06 7.22
CA LEU A 14 0.30 16.78 7.00
C LEU A 14 -0.52 18.01 6.59
N SER A 15 -0.01 19.23 6.77
CA SER A 15 -0.72 20.44 6.30
C SER A 15 -0.87 20.48 4.78
N ARG A 16 -0.02 19.72 4.06
CA ARG A 16 0.01 19.59 2.60
C ARG A 16 -0.76 18.37 2.09
N ALA A 17 -1.34 17.56 2.98
CA ALA A 17 -2.05 16.33 2.60
C ALA A 17 -3.22 16.58 1.64
N GLY A 18 -4.00 17.65 1.86
CA GLY A 18 -5.12 18.00 0.98
C GLY A 18 -4.68 18.30 -0.46
N ASP A 19 -3.49 18.88 -0.64
CA ASP A 19 -2.96 19.21 -1.96
C ASP A 19 -2.60 17.97 -2.77
N LEU A 20 -2.26 16.84 -2.12
CA LEU A 20 -1.99 15.57 -2.81
C LEU A 20 -3.20 15.07 -3.60
N PHE A 21 -4.41 15.27 -3.07
CA PHE A 21 -5.66 14.85 -3.73
C PHE A 21 -6.09 15.79 -4.86
N SER A 22 -5.48 16.98 -4.95
CA SER A 22 -5.70 17.91 -6.06
C SER A 22 -4.80 17.61 -7.28
N LEU A 23 -3.79 16.75 -7.12
CA LEU A 23 -2.91 16.34 -8.21
C LEU A 23 -3.62 15.39 -9.17
N GLN A 24 -3.37 15.56 -10.46
CA GLN A 24 -3.76 14.58 -11.48
C GLN A 24 -2.86 13.35 -11.38
N ASP A 25 -3.41 12.16 -11.69
CA ASP A 25 -2.67 10.90 -11.61
C ASP A 25 -1.41 10.92 -12.48
N ALA A 26 -1.50 11.49 -13.69
CA ALA A 26 -0.37 11.63 -14.63
C ALA A 26 0.79 12.48 -14.07
N GLN A 27 0.55 13.37 -13.10
CA GLN A 27 1.61 14.19 -12.49
C GLN A 27 2.47 13.41 -11.49
N ILE A 28 1.97 12.28 -11.00
CA ILE A 28 2.60 11.51 -9.92
C ILE A 28 2.95 10.08 -10.31
N GLU A 29 2.40 9.55 -11.41
CA GLU A 29 2.56 8.17 -11.86
C GLU A 29 4.03 7.71 -11.84
N ASP A 30 4.93 8.49 -12.44
CA ASP A 30 6.35 8.13 -12.55
C ASP A 30 7.08 8.02 -11.21
N CYS A 31 6.50 8.53 -10.11
CA CYS A 31 7.12 8.48 -8.79
C CYS A 31 6.39 7.59 -7.77
N LEU A 32 5.30 6.90 -8.14
CA LEU A 32 4.52 6.10 -7.19
C LEU A 32 5.33 4.95 -6.59
N SER A 33 6.15 4.25 -7.38
CA SER A 33 7.04 3.19 -6.86
C SER A 33 8.03 3.74 -5.83
N GLN A 34 8.61 4.92 -6.09
CA GLN A 34 9.53 5.57 -5.15
C GLN A 34 8.81 5.98 -3.85
N ALA A 35 7.56 6.45 -3.95
CA ALA A 35 6.76 6.81 -2.80
C ALA A 35 6.38 5.58 -1.95
N LEU A 36 6.07 4.45 -2.57
CA LEU A 36 5.83 3.18 -1.88
C LEU A 36 7.06 2.70 -1.10
N GLU A 37 8.27 2.84 -1.65
CA GLU A 37 9.49 2.51 -0.91
C GLU A 37 9.75 3.43 0.27
N GLN A 38 9.38 4.72 0.18
CA GLN A 38 9.42 5.60 1.33
C GLN A 38 8.41 5.19 2.40
N ILE A 39 7.18 4.84 2.01
CA ILE A 39 6.18 4.32 2.96
C ILE A 39 6.70 3.07 3.67
N LYS A 40 7.35 2.16 2.94
CA LYS A 40 8.00 0.98 3.53
C LYS A 40 9.04 1.35 4.57
N ALA A 41 9.92 2.30 4.26
CA ALA A 41 10.93 2.76 5.20
C ALA A 41 10.32 3.37 6.48
N ILE A 42 9.21 4.11 6.35
CA ILE A 42 8.49 4.70 7.49
C ILE A 42 7.82 3.61 8.33
N SER A 43 7.09 2.69 7.69
CA SER A 43 6.30 1.67 8.39
C SER A 43 7.15 0.59 9.05
N CYS A 44 8.40 0.40 8.61
CA CYS A 44 9.38 -0.46 9.26
C CYS A 44 10.13 0.22 10.42
N SER A 45 9.87 1.51 10.71
CA SER A 45 10.53 2.19 11.83
C SER A 45 10.12 1.57 13.18
N PRO A 46 11.04 1.41 14.14
CA PRO A 46 10.73 0.81 15.44
C PRO A 46 9.63 1.53 16.23
N ASP A 47 9.48 2.83 16.04
CA ASP A 47 8.49 3.68 16.72
C ASP A 47 7.16 3.80 15.96
N TYR A 48 7.03 3.19 14.78
CA TYR A 48 5.87 3.38 13.90
C TYR A 48 4.53 3.08 14.58
N LEU A 49 4.47 2.02 15.40
CA LEU A 49 3.25 1.64 16.14
C LEU A 49 2.77 2.68 17.16
N THR A 50 3.65 3.59 17.58
CA THR A 50 3.36 4.64 18.58
C THR A 50 3.45 6.05 18.02
N ASN A 51 3.78 6.19 16.74
CA ASN A 51 3.97 7.48 16.08
C ASN A 51 2.76 7.77 15.17
N ASP A 52 1.74 8.39 15.76
CA ASP A 52 0.46 8.70 15.08
C ASP A 52 0.65 9.57 13.83
N ASN A 53 1.65 10.45 13.84
CA ASN A 53 1.95 11.32 12.71
C ASN A 53 2.49 10.53 11.52
N ASP A 54 3.38 9.57 11.76
CA ASP A 54 3.89 8.68 10.72
C ASP A 54 2.79 7.76 10.19
N GLN A 55 1.90 7.26 11.05
CA GLN A 55 0.75 6.45 10.63
C GLN A 55 -0.20 7.24 9.73
N ALA A 56 -0.56 8.48 10.12
CA ALA A 56 -1.42 9.34 9.33
C ALA A 56 -0.79 9.71 7.96
N VAL A 57 0.52 10.00 7.94
CA VAL A 57 1.26 10.25 6.70
C VAL A 57 1.21 9.04 5.77
N VAL A 58 1.45 7.84 6.31
CA VAL A 58 1.40 6.59 5.53
C VAL A 58 0.00 6.33 5.00
N GLU A 59 -1.04 6.44 5.82
CA GLU A 59 -2.44 6.19 5.45
C GLU A 59 -2.91 7.13 4.32
N ILE A 60 -2.61 8.43 4.45
CA ILE A 60 -2.95 9.42 3.42
C ILE A 60 -2.21 9.14 2.12
N CYS A 61 -0.90 8.88 2.19
CA CYS A 61 -0.10 8.65 1.00
C CYS A 61 -0.46 7.34 0.31
N ILE A 62 -0.71 6.26 1.05
CA ILE A 62 -1.09 4.97 0.44
C ILE A 62 -2.47 5.05 -0.21
N THR A 63 -3.42 5.75 0.41
CA THR A 63 -4.72 6.04 -0.21
C THR A 63 -4.52 6.76 -1.54
N ARG A 64 -3.76 7.86 -1.55
CA ARG A 64 -3.55 8.63 -2.79
C ARG A 64 -2.85 7.81 -3.88
N ILE A 65 -1.81 7.06 -3.51
CA ILE A 65 -1.05 6.21 -4.44
C ILE A 65 -1.95 5.13 -5.02
N THR A 66 -2.67 4.36 -4.20
CA THR A 66 -3.51 3.27 -4.70
C THR A 66 -4.69 3.78 -5.53
N THR A 67 -5.21 4.98 -5.26
CA THR A 67 -6.17 5.65 -6.15
C THR A 67 -5.55 6.01 -7.49
N ALA A 68 -4.33 6.55 -7.50
CA ALA A 68 -3.64 6.91 -8.75
C ALA A 68 -3.33 5.70 -9.63
N ILE A 69 -2.86 4.60 -9.02
CA ILE A 69 -2.57 3.35 -9.72
C ILE A 69 -3.84 2.79 -10.36
N ARG A 70 -4.96 2.79 -9.62
CA ARG A 70 -6.26 2.34 -10.14
C ARG A 70 -6.79 3.25 -11.24
N GLY A 71 -6.71 4.57 -11.06
CA GLY A 71 -7.19 5.56 -12.02
C GLY A 71 -6.41 5.58 -13.34
N SER A 72 -5.10 5.33 -13.29
CA SER A 72 -4.22 5.26 -14.47
C SER A 72 -4.12 3.86 -15.10
N GLY A 73 -4.61 2.82 -14.43
CA GLY A 73 -4.45 1.43 -14.90
C GLY A 73 -3.00 0.94 -14.87
N SER A 74 -2.13 1.53 -14.04
CA SER A 74 -0.68 1.32 -14.05
C SER A 74 -0.20 0.26 -13.05
N ILE A 75 -1.05 -0.68 -12.64
CA ILE A 75 -0.72 -1.64 -11.57
C ILE A 75 0.52 -2.49 -11.87
N GLU A 76 0.70 -2.94 -13.11
CA GLU A 76 1.84 -3.76 -13.51
C GLU A 76 3.17 -3.01 -13.34
N ARG A 77 3.16 -1.70 -13.60
CA ARG A 77 4.32 -0.82 -13.46
C ARG A 77 4.79 -0.68 -12.01
N HIS A 78 3.86 -0.74 -11.08
CA HIS A 78 4.09 -0.51 -9.65
C HIS A 78 4.01 -1.79 -8.80
N GLY A 79 3.73 -2.94 -9.43
CA GLY A 79 3.46 -4.20 -8.74
C GLY A 79 4.60 -4.66 -7.84
N ALA A 80 5.86 -4.53 -8.28
CA ALA A 80 7.01 -4.91 -7.47
C ALA A 80 7.11 -4.10 -6.16
N ALA A 81 6.87 -2.79 -6.21
CA ALA A 81 6.90 -1.93 -5.02
C ALA A 81 5.68 -2.17 -4.11
N LEU A 82 4.51 -2.44 -4.68
CA LEU A 82 3.30 -2.81 -3.92
C LEU A 82 3.53 -4.13 -3.15
N VAL A 83 4.03 -5.16 -3.83
CA VAL A 83 4.36 -6.45 -3.19
C VAL A 83 5.45 -6.25 -2.14
N GLY A 84 6.51 -5.49 -2.43
CA GLY A 84 7.60 -5.23 -1.49
C GLY A 84 7.17 -4.53 -0.21
N LEU A 85 6.17 -3.63 -0.27
CA LEU A 85 5.55 -3.00 0.90
C LEU A 85 4.60 -3.96 1.62
N TRP A 86 3.81 -4.74 0.88
CA TRP A 86 2.91 -5.73 1.47
C TRP A 86 3.67 -6.81 2.24
N GLU A 87 4.75 -7.34 1.67
CA GLU A 87 5.63 -8.33 2.32
C GLU A 87 6.25 -7.77 3.60
N SER A 88 6.69 -6.50 3.61
CA SER A 88 7.24 -5.91 4.83
C SER A 88 6.19 -5.77 5.93
N CYS A 89 4.91 -5.57 5.60
CA CYS A 89 3.85 -5.61 6.60
C CYS A 89 3.70 -6.99 7.26
N LEU A 90 3.96 -8.09 6.53
CA LEU A 90 3.87 -9.45 7.08
C LEU A 90 4.98 -9.76 8.11
N GLU A 91 6.10 -9.03 8.04
CA GLU A 91 7.17 -9.13 9.04
C GLU A 91 6.75 -8.51 10.40
N HIS A 92 5.64 -7.76 10.42
CA HIS A 92 5.04 -7.17 11.60
C HIS A 92 3.76 -7.93 12.01
N ARG A 93 3.38 -7.83 13.30
CA ARG A 93 2.12 -8.45 13.76
C ARG A 93 0.93 -7.71 13.15
N LEU A 94 0.15 -8.42 12.34
CA LEU A 94 -1.07 -7.89 11.73
C LEU A 94 -2.29 -7.97 12.66
N ALA A 95 -2.30 -8.93 13.61
CA ALA A 95 -3.42 -9.13 14.53
C ALA A 95 -3.58 -7.94 15.50
N PRO A 96 -4.84 -7.55 15.85
CA PRO A 96 -5.12 -6.48 16.80
C PRO A 96 -4.34 -6.65 18.11
N GLN A 97 -3.86 -5.55 18.68
CA GLN A 97 -3.16 -5.58 19.97
C GLN A 97 -4.13 -5.25 21.12
N GLY A 98 -4.25 -6.18 22.07
CA GLY A 98 -5.06 -5.99 23.29
C GLY A 98 -6.56 -6.22 23.07
N GLU A 99 -7.39 -5.55 23.88
CA GLU A 99 -8.86 -5.61 23.79
C GLU A 99 -9.43 -4.69 22.70
N SER A 100 -8.58 -3.87 22.06
CA SER A 100 -8.97 -3.07 20.91
C SER A 100 -9.18 -3.99 19.72
N HIS A 101 -10.36 -3.89 19.11
CA HIS A 101 -10.69 -4.58 17.86
C HIS A 101 -10.16 -3.82 16.63
N GLU A 102 -9.34 -2.78 16.83
CA GLU A 102 -8.76 -1.98 15.76
C GLU A 102 -7.60 -2.72 15.09
N ASP A 103 -7.63 -2.74 13.76
CA ASP A 103 -6.55 -3.26 12.94
C ASP A 103 -5.25 -2.51 13.22
N THR A 104 -4.14 -3.25 13.28
CA THR A 104 -2.82 -2.63 13.38
C THR A 104 -2.55 -1.73 12.17
N PRO A 105 -1.71 -0.69 12.30
CA PRO A 105 -1.33 0.16 11.17
C PRO A 105 -0.81 -0.65 9.96
N HIS A 106 -0.07 -1.74 10.20
CA HIS A 106 0.41 -2.65 9.15
C HIS A 106 -0.73 -3.46 8.50
N ALA A 107 -1.75 -3.87 9.25
CA ALA A 107 -2.91 -4.55 8.69
C ALA A 107 -3.73 -3.62 7.78
N LYS A 108 -3.87 -2.35 8.14
CA LYS A 108 -4.51 -1.33 7.29
C LYS A 108 -3.75 -1.16 5.96
N ILE A 109 -2.43 -0.98 6.01
CA ILE A 109 -1.57 -0.92 4.81
C ILE A 109 -1.75 -2.17 3.92
N ALA A 110 -1.64 -3.36 4.52
CA ALA A 110 -1.77 -4.61 3.78
C ALA A 110 -3.15 -4.76 3.12
N SER A 111 -4.21 -4.32 3.81
CA SER A 111 -5.58 -4.30 3.29
C SER A 111 -5.72 -3.35 2.09
N ASP A 112 -5.16 -2.15 2.16
CA ASP A 112 -5.20 -1.16 1.07
C ASP A 112 -4.47 -1.66 -0.18
N ILE A 113 -3.31 -2.29 -0.02
CA ILE A 113 -2.54 -2.88 -1.13
C ILE A 113 -3.31 -4.05 -1.74
N THR A 114 -3.82 -4.95 -0.90
CA THR A 114 -4.60 -6.11 -1.37
C THR A 114 -5.84 -5.64 -2.12
N SER A 115 -6.52 -4.61 -1.64
CA SER A 115 -7.69 -3.99 -2.29
C SER A 115 -7.33 -3.29 -3.60
N CYS A 116 -6.15 -2.68 -3.69
CA CYS A 116 -5.61 -2.13 -4.94
C CYS A 116 -5.37 -3.22 -5.97
N HIS A 117 -4.87 -4.39 -5.54
CA HIS A 117 -4.59 -5.55 -6.38
C HIS A 117 -5.87 -6.26 -6.83
N THR A 118 -6.74 -6.64 -5.88
CA THR A 118 -8.02 -7.35 -6.11
C THR A 118 -9.02 -6.57 -6.95
N SER A 119 -9.01 -5.24 -6.90
CA SER A 119 -9.86 -4.41 -7.77
C SER A 119 -9.55 -4.58 -9.27
N VAL A 120 -8.39 -5.12 -9.65
CA VAL A 120 -8.01 -5.43 -11.04
C VAL A 120 -8.34 -6.87 -11.43
N TYR A 121 -8.44 -7.81 -10.46
CA TYR A 121 -8.80 -9.20 -10.73
C TYR A 121 -10.29 -9.44 -10.97
N VAL A 122 -11.15 -8.50 -10.57
CA VAL A 122 -12.60 -8.59 -10.89
C VAL A 122 -12.87 -8.18 -12.35
N THR A 123 -11.97 -7.39 -12.96
CA THR A 123 -12.10 -6.91 -14.35
C THR A 123 -11.30 -7.71 -15.38
N ASP A 124 -10.24 -8.43 -14.98
CA ASP A 124 -9.49 -9.30 -15.89
C ASP A 124 -9.52 -10.77 -15.41
N GLY A 125 -10.18 -11.63 -16.18
CA GLY A 125 -10.47 -13.04 -15.88
C GLY A 125 -9.25 -13.99 -15.79
N ALA A 126 -8.05 -13.46 -15.50
CA ALA A 126 -6.80 -14.21 -15.45
C ALA A 126 -6.61 -15.05 -14.17
N LEU A 127 -7.53 -14.99 -13.20
CA LEU A 127 -7.49 -15.84 -12.00
C LEU A 127 -8.17 -17.20 -12.16
N ARG A 128 -8.29 -17.74 -13.37
CA ARG A 128 -8.60 -19.17 -13.56
C ARG A 128 -7.37 -20.07 -13.37
N PHE A 129 -6.16 -19.52 -13.34
CA PHE A 129 -4.92 -20.32 -13.26
C PHE A 129 -4.26 -20.36 -11.87
N LEU A 130 -4.50 -19.41 -10.98
CA LEU A 130 -3.89 -19.41 -9.63
C LEU A 130 -4.84 -19.88 -8.51
N LEU A 131 -6.15 -20.07 -8.80
CA LEU A 131 -7.15 -20.62 -7.85
C LEU A 131 -7.63 -22.03 -8.21
N HIS A 132 -6.94 -22.75 -9.12
CA HIS A 132 -7.18 -24.18 -9.24
C HIS A 132 -6.50 -24.90 -8.05
N PRO A 133 -7.22 -25.75 -7.30
CA PRO A 133 -6.63 -26.55 -6.25
C PRO A 133 -5.58 -27.49 -6.88
N LEU A 134 -4.43 -27.63 -6.21
CA LEU A 134 -3.45 -28.70 -6.48
C LEU A 134 -4.18 -30.02 -6.77
N PRO A 135 -3.78 -30.80 -7.79
CA PRO A 135 -4.40 -32.10 -8.02
C PRO A 135 -4.17 -32.97 -6.77
N PRO A 136 -5.13 -33.85 -6.42
CA PRO A 136 -4.97 -34.70 -5.24
C PRO A 136 -3.73 -35.56 -5.43
N LEU A 137 -2.83 -35.52 -4.45
CA LEU A 137 -1.75 -36.51 -4.30
C LEU A 137 -2.40 -37.90 -4.34
N ARG A 138 -2.29 -38.57 -5.49
CA ARG A 138 -2.56 -40.00 -5.60
C ARG A 138 -1.45 -40.71 -4.84
N PHE A 139 -1.77 -41.15 -3.63
CA PHE A 139 -1.02 -42.20 -2.96
C PHE A 139 -1.05 -43.45 -3.83
N LEU A 140 0.12 -43.88 -4.29
CA LEU A 140 0.43 -45.26 -4.67
C LEU A 140 1.02 -45.95 -3.45
#